data_AF-A0A363TRD8-F1
#
_entry.id   AF-A0A363TRD8-F1
#
_cell.length_a   1.000
_cell.length_b   1.000
_cell.length_c   1.000
_cell.angle_alpha   90.00
_cell.angle_beta   90.00
_cell.angle_gamma   90.00
#
_symmetry.space_group_name_H-M   'P 1'
#
loop_
_entity.id
_entity.type
_entity.pdbx_description
1 polymer ?
#
loop_
_entity_poly.entity_id
_entity_poly.type
_entity_poly.pdbx_seq_one_letter_code
_entity_poly.pdbx_strand_id
1 'polypeptide(L)'
;MDPLALLAEEKIREAMERGEFDNLPGAGKPLSLEDDSMVPRELRVAYRILKNAGYLPPELELRKEIITLKRLLAAIEEGDGRRNKLRELEAKLLRLNLARKRPLHIEDFPEYRDPVIRKLTG
;
A
#
# COMPACT_ATOMS: atom_id res chain seq x y z
N MET A 1 -30.28 15.86 -12.38
CA MET A 1 -29.13 16.21 -11.52
C MET A 1 -28.91 15.04 -10.59
N ASP A 2 -27.68 14.56 -10.42
CA ASP A 2 -27.35 13.39 -9.60
C ASP A 2 -27.59 13.71 -8.10
N PRO A 3 -28.48 12.98 -7.37
CA PRO A 3 -28.75 13.21 -5.95
C PRO A 3 -27.50 13.13 -5.06
N LEU A 4 -26.51 12.31 -5.42
CA LEU A 4 -25.27 12.20 -4.66
C LEU A 4 -24.42 13.47 -4.78
N ALA A 5 -24.43 14.12 -5.94
CA ALA A 5 -23.72 15.36 -6.17
C ALA A 5 -24.31 16.52 -5.33
N LEU A 6 -25.64 16.57 -5.19
CA LEU A 6 -26.31 17.58 -4.37
C LEU A 6 -25.93 17.45 -2.89
N LEU A 7 -25.93 16.23 -2.36
CA LEU A 7 -25.51 15.96 -0.98
C LEU A 7 -24.03 16.30 -0.75
N ALA A 8 -23.16 15.98 -1.71
CA ALA A 8 -21.74 16.31 -1.65
C ALA A 8 -21.52 17.84 -1.62
N GLU A 9 -22.23 18.58 -2.48
CA GLU A 9 -22.15 20.05 -2.56
C GLU A 9 -22.58 20.71 -1.25
N GLU A 10 -23.67 20.24 -0.65
CA GLU A 10 -24.17 20.73 0.63
C GLU A 10 -23.13 20.50 1.75
N LYS A 11 -22.53 19.30 1.81
CA LYS A 11 -21.48 18.98 2.79
C LYS A 11 -20.22 19.83 2.62
N ILE A 12 -19.81 20.10 1.37
CA ILE A 12 -18.66 20.97 1.07
C ILE A 12 -18.94 22.39 1.57
N ARG A 13 -20.14 22.93 1.29
CA ARG A 13 -20.53 24.28 1.73
C ARG A 13 -20.52 24.39 3.25
N GLU A 14 -21.13 23.44 3.95
CA GLU A 14 -21.13 23.41 5.42
C GLU A 14 -19.70 23.39 6.00
N ALA A 15 -18.78 22.62 5.41
CA ALA A 15 -17.39 22.55 5.85
C ALA A 15 -16.61 23.85 5.57
N MET A 16 -16.91 24.53 4.46
CA MET A 16 -16.39 25.87 4.16
C MET A 16 -16.86 26.91 5.18
N GLU A 17 -18.15 26.92 5.53
CA GLU A 17 -18.71 27.84 6.53
C GLU A 17 -18.11 27.61 7.92
N ARG A 18 -17.73 26.38 8.26
CA ARG A 18 -17.02 26.04 9.50
C ARG A 18 -15.53 26.37 9.49
N GLY A 19 -14.98 26.86 8.36
CA GLY A 19 -13.56 27.17 8.22
C GLY A 19 -12.66 25.92 8.21
N GLU A 20 -13.20 24.72 7.91
CA GLU A 20 -12.41 23.48 7.90
C GLU A 20 -11.33 23.46 6.80
N PHE A 21 -11.46 24.34 5.80
CA PHE A 21 -10.47 24.52 4.74
C PHE A 21 -9.45 25.64 5.04
N ASP A 22 -9.61 26.35 6.15
CA ASP A 22 -8.68 27.41 6.54
C ASP A 22 -7.39 26.82 7.12
N ASN A 23 -6.24 27.38 6.73
CA ASN A 23 -4.92 27.00 7.23
C ASN A 23 -4.56 25.50 7.05
N LEU A 24 -5.08 24.85 6.01
CA LEU A 24 -4.73 23.47 5.72
C LEU A 24 -3.21 23.29 5.58
N PRO A 25 -2.66 22.17 6.06
CA PRO A 25 -1.25 21.87 5.89
C PRO A 25 -0.91 21.81 4.39
N GLY A 26 -0.08 22.75 3.93
CA GLY A 26 0.29 22.88 2.52
C GLY A 26 -0.50 23.94 1.73
N ALA A 27 -1.44 24.66 2.36
CA ALA A 27 -2.15 25.77 1.73
C ALA A 27 -1.17 26.83 1.18
N GLY A 28 -1.36 27.23 -0.08
CA GLY A 28 -0.51 28.19 -0.79
C GLY A 28 0.87 27.67 -1.21
N LYS A 29 1.22 26.41 -0.89
CA LYS A 29 2.47 25.77 -1.32
C LYS A 29 2.27 25.01 -2.63
N PRO A 30 3.31 24.85 -3.46
CA PRO A 30 3.24 23.98 -4.63
C PRO A 30 2.77 22.57 -4.27
N LEU A 31 1.89 22.01 -5.11
CA LEU A 31 1.42 20.64 -4.93
C LEU A 31 2.61 19.67 -5.03
N SER A 32 2.77 18.81 -4.02
CA SER A 32 3.67 17.67 -4.11
C SER A 32 2.97 16.59 -4.93
N LEU A 33 3.41 16.43 -6.18
CA LEU A 33 2.91 15.36 -7.04
C LEU A 33 3.59 14.06 -6.63
N GLU A 34 2.80 13.09 -6.20
CA GLU A 34 3.30 11.74 -5.95
C GLU A 34 3.70 11.09 -7.28
N ASP A 35 4.77 10.29 -7.25
CA ASP A 35 5.18 9.49 -8.39
C ASP A 35 4.24 8.28 -8.57
N ASP A 36 3.13 8.52 -9.25
CA ASP A 36 2.13 7.51 -9.62
C ASP A 36 2.46 6.81 -10.96
N SER A 37 3.69 6.96 -11.48
CA SER A 37 4.08 6.42 -12.81
C SER A 37 3.87 4.92 -12.93
N MET A 38 4.06 4.17 -11.83
CA MET A 38 3.88 2.73 -11.76
C MET A 38 2.42 2.28 -11.52
N VAL A 39 1.50 3.22 -11.31
CA VAL A 39 0.08 2.92 -11.04
C VAL A 39 -0.74 3.21 -12.30
N PRO A 40 -1.52 2.22 -12.81
CA PRO A 40 -2.47 2.43 -13.90
C PRO A 40 -3.40 3.61 -13.60
N ARG A 41 -3.69 4.45 -14.61
CA ARG A 41 -4.39 5.72 -14.43
C ARG A 41 -5.73 5.57 -13.70
N GLU A 42 -6.42 4.47 -13.97
CA GLU A 42 -7.74 4.13 -13.44
C GLU A 42 -7.69 3.79 -11.94
N LEU A 43 -6.53 3.35 -11.44
CA LEU A 43 -6.34 2.90 -10.05
C LEU A 43 -5.72 3.96 -9.14
N ARG A 44 -5.14 5.04 -9.70
CA ARG A 44 -4.42 6.08 -8.95
C ARG A 44 -5.26 6.71 -7.84
N VAL A 45 -6.50 7.07 -8.16
CA VAL A 45 -7.41 7.71 -7.20
C VAL A 45 -7.74 6.76 -6.06
N ALA A 46 -8.08 5.49 -6.37
CA ALA A 46 -8.39 4.49 -5.37
C ALA A 46 -7.20 4.24 -4.43
N TYR A 47 -5.99 4.07 -4.98
CA TYR A 47 -4.78 3.88 -4.17
C TYR A 47 -4.41 5.10 -3.33
N ARG A 48 -4.60 6.32 -3.85
CA ARG A 48 -4.35 7.54 -3.08
C ARG A 48 -5.34 7.71 -1.93
N ILE A 49 -6.63 7.40 -2.14
CA ILE A 49 -7.62 7.40 -1.06
C ILE A 49 -7.24 6.40 0.04
N LEU A 50 -6.90 5.17 -0.33
CA LEU A 50 -6.49 4.14 0.64
C LEU A 50 -5.24 4.57 1.42
N LYS A 51 -4.21 5.05 0.72
CA LYS A 51 -2.96 5.55 1.32
C LYS A 51 -3.24 6.68 2.32
N ASN A 52 -4.05 7.67 1.93
CA ASN A 52 -4.40 8.81 2.78
C ASN A 52 -5.21 8.40 4.01
N ALA A 53 -6.03 7.37 3.89
CA ALA A 53 -6.80 6.80 5.00
C ALA A 53 -5.98 5.84 5.89
N GLY A 54 -4.69 5.63 5.58
CA GLY A 54 -3.82 4.69 6.30
C GLY A 54 -4.05 3.22 5.96
N TYR A 55 -4.87 2.93 4.94
CA TYR A 55 -5.15 1.57 4.49
C TYR A 55 -4.14 1.15 3.41
N LEU A 56 -3.57 -0.04 3.60
CA LEU A 56 -2.71 -0.66 2.61
C LEU A 56 -3.60 -1.43 1.61
N PRO A 57 -3.39 -1.29 0.29
CA PRO A 57 -4.00 -2.18 -0.69
C PRO A 57 -3.84 -3.66 -0.29
N PRO A 58 -4.85 -4.53 -0.55
CA PRO A 58 -4.83 -5.93 -0.10
C PRO A 58 -3.56 -6.69 -0.51
N GLU A 59 -2.99 -6.38 -1.66
CA GLU A 59 -1.75 -6.99 -2.15
C GLU A 59 -0.53 -6.57 -1.33
N LEU A 60 -0.50 -5.33 -0.84
CA LEU A 60 0.57 -4.84 0.01
C LEU A 60 0.42 -5.36 1.44
N GLU A 61 -0.81 -5.50 1.93
CA GLU A 61 -1.10 -6.10 3.24
C GLU A 61 -0.64 -7.56 3.27
N LEU A 62 -1.00 -8.34 2.25
CA LEU A 62 -0.55 -9.73 2.09
C LEU A 62 0.97 -9.84 2.00
N ARG A 63 1.65 -8.90 1.33
CA ARG A 63 3.13 -8.84 1.32
C ARG A 63 3.72 -8.57 2.70
N LYS A 64 3.14 -7.65 3.47
CA LYS A 64 3.58 -7.34 4.84
C LYS A 64 3.49 -8.58 5.73
N GLU A 65 2.41 -9.33 5.62
CA GLU A 65 2.23 -10.59 6.34
C GLU A 65 3.29 -11.64 5.94
N ILE A 66 3.56 -11.81 4.64
CA ILE A 66 4.61 -12.71 4.13
C ILE A 66 5.99 -12.35 4.69
N ILE A 67 6.36 -11.06 4.69
CA ILE A 67 7.64 -10.59 5.25
C ILE A 67 7.70 -10.89 6.76
N THR A 68 6.61 -10.65 7.48
CA THR A 68 6.52 -10.92 8.92
C THR A 68 6.67 -12.42 9.22
N LEU A 69 5.99 -13.28 8.46
CA LEU A 69 6.13 -14.74 8.60
C LEU A 69 7.53 -15.24 8.29
N LYS A 70 8.19 -14.71 7.26
CA LYS A 70 9.60 -15.03 6.96
C LYS A 70 10.52 -14.65 8.11
N ARG A 71 10.31 -13.48 8.73
CA ARG A 71 11.07 -13.04 9.91
C ARG A 71 10.84 -13.95 11.12
N LEU A 72 9.59 -14.33 11.39
CA LEU A 72 9.25 -15.26 12.47
C LEU A 72 9.89 -16.63 12.24
N LEU A 73 9.84 -17.15 11.01
CA LEU A 73 10.50 -18.39 10.64
C LEU A 73 12.03 -18.29 10.77
N ALA A 74 12.65 -17.13 10.57
CA ALA A 74 14.08 -16.97 10.83
C ALA A 74 14.44 -17.03 12.33
N ALA A 75 13.50 -16.72 13.21
CA ALA A 75 13.71 -16.64 14.67
C ALA A 75 13.27 -17.90 15.45
N ILE A 76 12.56 -18.84 14.82
CA ILE A 76 12.02 -20.05 15.47
C ILE A 76 12.92 -21.26 15.16
N GLU A 77 13.33 -21.99 16.19
CA GLU A 77 14.05 -23.28 16.08
C GLU A 77 13.19 -24.40 15.48
N GLU A 78 13.82 -25.47 15.00
CA GLU A 78 13.11 -26.56 14.31
C GLU A 78 12.16 -27.31 15.23
N GLY A 79 10.88 -27.35 14.85
CA GLY A 79 9.81 -28.03 15.57
C GLY A 79 8.47 -27.94 14.82
N ASP A 80 7.41 -28.51 15.40
CA ASP A 80 6.07 -28.52 14.78
C ASP A 80 5.49 -27.10 14.57
N GLY A 81 5.87 -26.15 15.44
CA GLY A 81 5.51 -24.73 15.29
C GLY A 81 6.08 -24.09 14.01
N ARG A 82 7.30 -24.48 13.60
CA ARG A 82 7.96 -24.01 12.38
C ARG A 82 7.26 -24.54 11.12
N ARG A 83 6.92 -25.83 11.10
CA ARG A 83 6.24 -26.47 9.95
C ARG A 83 4.87 -25.85 9.68
N ASN A 84 4.11 -25.53 10.73
CA ASN A 84 2.81 -24.89 10.58
C ASN A 84 2.92 -23.48 9.98
N LYS A 85 3.92 -22.70 10.42
CA LYS A 85 4.18 -21.35 9.89
C LYS A 85 4.74 -21.37 8.47
N LEU A 86 5.47 -22.42 8.10
CA LEU A 86 5.91 -22.65 6.73
C LEU A 86 4.71 -22.88 5.79
N ARG A 87 3.77 -23.75 6.17
CA ARG A 87 2.53 -23.99 5.40
C ARG A 87 1.69 -22.71 5.26
N GLU A 88 1.61 -21.91 6.32
CA GLU A 88 0.92 -20.62 6.29
C GLU A 88 1.58 -19.65 5.29
N LEU A 89 2.91 -19.58 5.29
CA LEU A 89 3.69 -18.78 4.35
C LEU A 89 3.45 -19.23 2.89
N GLU A 90 3.49 -20.54 2.62
CA GLU A 90 3.25 -21.12 1.29
C GLU A 90 1.85 -20.77 0.77
N ALA A 91 0.82 -20.90 1.62
CA ALA A 91 -0.55 -20.54 1.26
C ALA A 91 -0.71 -19.05 0.93
N LYS A 92 -0.05 -18.16 1.69
CA LYS A 92 -0.08 -16.72 1.42
C LYS A 92 0.71 -16.34 0.16
N LEU A 93 1.84 -17.00 -0.11
CA LEU A 93 2.61 -16.83 -1.35
C LEU A 93 1.78 -17.26 -2.57
N LEU A 94 1.08 -18.39 -2.48
CA LEU A 94 0.18 -18.86 -3.53
C LEU A 94 -0.95 -17.86 -3.79
N ARG A 95 -1.62 -17.36 -2.73
CA ARG A 95 -2.65 -16.32 -2.87
C ARG A 95 -2.12 -15.05 -3.53
N LEU A 96 -0.91 -14.61 -3.16
CA LEU A 96 -0.30 -13.43 -3.77
C LEU A 96 -0.01 -13.65 -5.25
N ASN A 97 0.47 -14.84 -5.63
CA ASN A 97 0.75 -15.19 -7.02
C ASN A 97 -0.53 -15.28 -7.86
N LEU A 98 -1.63 -15.81 -7.30
CA LEU A 98 -2.93 -15.89 -7.98
C LEU A 98 -3.62 -14.53 -8.12
N ALA A 99 -3.53 -13.67 -7.10
CA ALA A 99 -4.09 -12.32 -7.14
C ALA A 99 -3.34 -11.43 -8.15
N ARG A 100 -2.10 -11.79 -8.47
CA ARG A 100 -1.28 -11.09 -9.45
C ARG A 100 -1.56 -11.57 -10.87
N LYS A 101 -1.89 -10.65 -11.77
CA LYS A 101 -1.89 -10.89 -13.23
C LYS A 101 -0.48 -10.98 -13.84
N ARG A 102 0.58 -10.65 -13.08
CA ARG A 102 2.00 -10.79 -13.48
C ARG A 102 2.87 -11.21 -12.27
N PRO A 103 3.76 -12.22 -12.41
CA PRO A 103 4.72 -12.55 -11.36
C PRO A 103 5.72 -11.40 -11.17
N LEU A 104 6.27 -11.31 -9.96
CA LEU A 104 7.30 -10.33 -9.58
C LEU A 104 8.32 -11.11 -8.75
N HIS A 105 9.36 -11.61 -9.41
CA HIS A 105 10.51 -12.18 -8.73
C HIS A 105 11.40 -11.02 -8.25
N ILE A 106 11.89 -11.11 -7.02
CA ILE A 106 12.96 -10.20 -6.55
C ILE A 106 14.25 -10.44 -7.35
N GLU A 107 14.36 -11.60 -7.99
CA GLU A 107 15.36 -11.95 -8.99
C GLU A 107 15.11 -11.29 -10.36
N ASP A 108 13.90 -10.77 -10.65
CA ASP A 108 13.57 -10.09 -11.92
C ASP A 108 14.08 -8.64 -11.97
N PHE A 109 14.62 -8.12 -10.86
CA PHE A 109 15.09 -6.74 -10.74
C PHE A 109 16.45 -6.65 -10.03
N PRO A 110 17.52 -7.23 -10.62
CA PRO A 110 18.85 -7.17 -10.04
C PRO A 110 19.38 -5.74 -9.91
N GLU A 111 18.95 -4.83 -10.80
CA GLU A 111 19.33 -3.41 -10.84
C GLU A 111 18.94 -2.62 -9.58
N TYR A 112 17.90 -3.05 -8.88
CA TYR A 112 17.41 -2.39 -7.67
C TYR A 112 17.87 -3.10 -6.40
N ARG A 113 18.53 -4.26 -6.50
CA ARG A 113 19.02 -5.02 -5.35
C ARG A 113 20.03 -4.20 -4.54
N ASP A 114 21.07 -3.70 -5.20
CA ASP A 114 22.15 -2.98 -4.53
C ASP A 114 21.78 -1.55 -4.13
N PRO A 115 21.08 -0.74 -4.96
CA PRO A 115 20.66 0.60 -4.55
C PRO A 115 19.65 0.58 -3.39
N VAL A 116 18.73 -0.38 -3.34
CA VAL A 116 17.77 -0.53 -2.23
C VAL A 116 18.48 -1.01 -0.96
N ILE A 117 19.40 -1.98 -1.08
CA ILE A 117 20.25 -2.41 0.05
C ILE A 117 21.08 -1.22 0.55
N ARG A 118 21.75 -0.48 -0.33
CA ARG A 118 22.62 0.66 0.02
C ARG A 118 21.87 1.86 0.61
N LYS A 119 20.58 2.04 0.32
CA LYS A 119 19.71 3.04 0.96
C LYS A 119 19.16 2.59 2.31
N LEU A 120 19.11 1.30 2.56
CA LEU A 120 18.62 0.68 3.81
C LEU A 120 19.75 0.36 4.79
N THR A 121 20.98 0.19 4.30
CA THR A 121 22.21 -0.03 5.09
C THR A 121 23.16 1.18 5.07
N GLY A 122 22.66 2.35 4.65
CA GLY A 122 23.31 3.64 4.87
C GLY A 122 22.77 4.29 6.13
#